data_AF-A0A1I8Q0X4-F1
#
_entry.id   AF-A0A1I8Q0X4-F1
#
_cell.length_a   1.000
_cell.length_b   1.000
_cell.length_c   1.000
_cell.angle_alpha   90.00
_cell.angle_beta   90.00
_cell.angle_gamma   90.00
#
_symmetry.space_group_name_H-M   'P 1'
#
loop_
_entity.id
_entity.type
_entity.pdbx_description
1 polymer ?
#
loop_
_entity_poly.entity_id
_entity_poly.type
_entity_poly.pdbx_seq_one_letter_code
_entity_poly.pdbx_strand_id
1 'polypeptide(L)'
;MISSFEIIPTVLNRNKSPVIHVEHNMGLESWCAKHVYDHAHRMLMGYKKQTVQRYVQQSDNLLKYLNVALLINPDVTAFWHIRRQLVQKNRLKMNRELKFSTLVLSKKPKSNEAFAYRRWLYSFQSADAIDWHHEIGICERCADRSSSNYHAWSHRQWVLQNAPILIRAEIMRSEKFMRKHISDYSSYHYRQLLISYAYKMSYYDAEELPQLFDLKELISYYLIADVQSPAQILQIMLPGIDQAAVGEARLKSFLYCCNLSAHDMRLCDDQKNMYGERESFELHRRASLKFIVEQCVRLLSGGDMMGMYSPPATPVQQQEFNLHLRKFNYNSYEFLTALKKSESLLGSKHRKWCSLFLGFDYETGAA
;
A
#
# COMPACT_ATOMS: atom_id res chain seq x y z
N MET A 1 27.29 -1.35 -14.88
CA MET A 1 26.09 -2.22 -14.91
C MET A 1 24.93 -1.33 -15.35
N ILE A 2 24.03 -1.80 -16.21
CA ILE A 2 22.95 -0.96 -16.75
C ILE A 2 21.94 -0.62 -15.65
N SER A 3 21.66 0.66 -15.44
CA SER A 3 20.72 1.20 -14.46
C SER A 3 19.31 1.41 -15.02
N SER A 4 19.19 1.71 -16.31
CA SER A 4 17.89 1.91 -16.97
C SER A 4 17.90 1.48 -18.44
N PHE A 5 16.71 1.13 -18.93
CA PHE A 5 16.47 0.81 -20.34
C PHE A 5 15.35 1.68 -20.89
N GLU A 6 15.53 2.25 -22.08
CA GLU A 6 14.53 3.09 -22.72
C GLU A 6 14.36 2.80 -24.21
N ILE A 7 13.15 3.07 -24.72
CA ILE A 7 12.88 3.10 -26.16
C ILE A 7 12.94 4.56 -26.57
N ILE A 8 13.86 4.91 -27.47
CA ILE A 8 14.13 6.28 -27.89
C ILE A 8 13.32 6.59 -29.15
N PRO A 9 12.39 7.56 -29.12
CA PRO A 9 11.62 7.95 -30.30
C PRO A 9 12.54 8.40 -31.43
N THR A 10 12.52 7.66 -32.54
CA THR A 10 13.38 7.89 -33.70
C THR A 10 12.58 7.65 -34.98
N VAL A 11 12.58 8.65 -35.87
CA VAL A 11 11.72 8.67 -37.06
C VAL A 11 12.33 7.89 -38.23
N LEU A 12 13.66 7.85 -38.33
CA LEU A 12 14.35 7.28 -39.49
C LEU A 12 15.53 6.41 -39.05
N ASN A 13 15.67 5.26 -39.71
CA ASN A 13 16.86 4.43 -39.63
C ASN A 13 18.05 5.21 -40.22
N ARG A 14 19.09 5.40 -39.43
CA ARG A 14 20.38 5.91 -39.87
C ARG A 14 21.31 4.70 -39.91
N ASN A 15 22.23 4.62 -40.87
CA ASN A 15 23.20 3.51 -41.01
C ASN A 15 24.19 3.43 -39.82
N LYS A 16 23.66 3.16 -38.63
CA LYS A 16 24.27 3.13 -37.30
C LYS A 16 23.49 2.10 -36.48
N SER A 17 24.13 1.59 -35.43
CA SER A 17 23.45 0.70 -34.48
C SER A 17 22.25 1.40 -33.83
N PRO A 18 21.08 0.76 -33.74
CA PRO A 18 19.93 1.32 -33.01
C PRO A 18 20.07 1.19 -31.49
N VAL A 19 21.15 0.58 -31.00
CA VAL A 19 21.46 0.47 -29.57
C VAL A 19 22.36 1.63 -29.17
N ILE A 20 21.86 2.48 -28.27
CA ILE A 20 22.56 3.62 -27.71
C ILE A 20 22.96 3.27 -26.27
N HIS A 21 24.22 3.51 -25.91
CA HIS A 21 24.70 3.29 -24.55
C HIS A 21 25.38 4.57 -24.05
N VAL A 22 24.79 5.20 -23.03
CA VAL A 22 25.31 6.41 -22.40
C VAL A 22 25.45 6.14 -20.91
N GLU A 23 26.70 6.16 -20.42
CA GLU A 23 27.06 5.88 -19.02
C GLU A 23 26.54 4.51 -18.52
N HIS A 24 25.41 4.52 -17.82
CA HIS A 24 24.75 3.34 -17.26
C HIS A 24 23.35 3.11 -17.88
N ASN A 25 22.96 3.90 -18.87
CA ASN A 25 21.64 3.83 -19.49
C ASN A 25 21.75 3.21 -20.89
N MET A 26 20.83 2.30 -21.20
CA MET A 26 20.73 1.65 -22.50
C MET A 26 19.45 2.09 -23.21
N GLY A 27 19.60 2.60 -24.43
CA GLY A 27 18.52 2.99 -25.31
C GLY A 27 18.40 2.06 -26.51
N LEU A 28 17.17 1.78 -26.94
CA LEU A 28 16.86 1.15 -28.21
C LEU A 28 16.02 2.11 -29.05
N GLU A 29 16.46 2.46 -30.26
CA GLU A 29 15.70 3.31 -31.16
C GLU A 29 14.35 2.68 -31.55
N SER A 30 13.29 3.48 -31.56
CA SER A 30 11.91 2.98 -31.71
C SER A 30 11.63 2.28 -33.03
N TRP A 31 12.33 2.66 -34.11
CA TRP A 31 12.11 2.10 -35.46
C TRP A 31 12.40 0.59 -35.51
N CYS A 32 13.36 0.09 -34.74
CA CYS A 32 13.72 -1.33 -34.75
C CYS A 32 12.99 -2.14 -33.67
N ALA A 33 12.40 -1.50 -32.66
CA ALA A 33 11.85 -2.17 -31.47
C ALA A 33 10.83 -3.26 -31.83
N LYS A 34 9.92 -2.99 -32.78
CA LYS A 34 8.96 -3.98 -33.28
C LYS A 34 9.65 -5.16 -33.95
N HIS A 35 10.61 -4.91 -34.85
CA HIS A 35 11.30 -5.96 -35.60
C HIS A 35 12.15 -6.86 -34.69
N VAL A 36 12.85 -6.24 -33.74
CA VAL A 36 13.65 -6.94 -32.72
C VAL A 36 12.75 -7.80 -31.84
N TYR A 37 11.63 -7.24 -31.36
CA TYR A 37 10.65 -7.98 -30.56
C TYR A 37 10.03 -9.14 -31.34
N ASP A 38 9.55 -8.91 -32.56
CA ASP A 38 8.90 -9.92 -33.40
C ASP A 38 9.87 -11.08 -33.70
N HIS A 39 11.14 -10.78 -33.98
CA HIS A 39 12.17 -11.81 -34.15
C HIS A 39 12.41 -12.58 -32.85
N ALA A 40 12.66 -11.90 -31.73
CA ALA A 40 12.87 -12.55 -30.43
C ALA A 40 11.67 -13.42 -30.03
N HIS A 41 10.45 -12.91 -30.20
CA HIS A 41 9.21 -13.61 -29.91
C HIS A 41 9.07 -14.88 -30.77
N ARG A 42 9.31 -14.79 -32.09
CA ARG A 42 9.30 -15.98 -32.97
C ARG A 42 10.30 -17.03 -32.54
N MET A 43 11.53 -16.61 -32.22
CA MET A 43 12.55 -17.53 -31.72
C MET A 43 12.08 -18.21 -30.43
N LEU A 44 11.65 -17.44 -29.43
CA LEU A 44 11.17 -17.95 -28.14
C LEU A 44 9.97 -18.91 -28.25
N MET A 45 9.02 -18.61 -29.15
CA MET A 45 7.88 -19.50 -29.39
C MET A 45 8.28 -20.76 -30.16
N GLY A 46 9.28 -20.70 -31.03
CA GLY A 46 9.89 -21.86 -31.68
C GLY A 46 10.56 -22.81 -30.67
N TYR A 47 11.22 -22.27 -29.63
CA TYR A 47 11.83 -23.06 -28.57
C TYR A 47 10.82 -23.88 -27.75
N LYS A 48 9.60 -23.37 -27.53
CA LYS A 48 8.55 -24.09 -26.80
C LYS A 48 8.10 -25.39 -27.46
N LYS A 49 8.32 -25.55 -28.77
CA LYS A 49 7.91 -26.72 -29.55
C LYS A 49 8.97 -27.84 -29.58
N GLN A 50 10.15 -27.63 -28.99
CA GLN A 50 11.28 -28.58 -29.06
C GLN A 50 11.50 -29.34 -27.73
N THR A 51 12.00 -30.58 -27.82
CA THR A 51 12.22 -31.51 -26.70
C THR A 51 13.24 -31.00 -25.66
N VAL A 52 13.03 -31.35 -24.39
CA VAL A 52 13.78 -30.90 -23.19
C VAL A 52 15.31 -31.10 -23.27
N GLN A 53 15.83 -32.01 -24.09
CA GLN A 53 17.29 -32.24 -24.20
C GLN A 53 18.06 -31.13 -24.95
N ARG A 54 17.47 -30.49 -25.99
CA ARG A 54 18.12 -29.36 -26.70
C ARG A 54 18.08 -28.04 -25.90
N TYR A 55 17.20 -27.97 -24.90
CA TYR A 55 17.04 -26.83 -23.98
C TYR A 55 18.35 -26.45 -23.28
N VAL A 56 19.19 -27.44 -22.99
CA VAL A 56 20.40 -27.29 -22.17
C VAL A 56 21.59 -26.74 -22.97
N GLN A 57 21.66 -27.03 -24.28
CA GLN A 57 22.81 -26.67 -25.11
C GLN A 57 22.73 -25.26 -25.72
N GLN A 58 21.55 -24.61 -25.76
CA GLN A 58 21.34 -23.28 -26.38
C GLN A 58 20.99 -22.16 -25.39
N SER A 59 21.27 -22.37 -24.10
CA SER A 59 20.80 -21.48 -23.02
C SER A 59 21.21 -20.01 -23.18
N ASP A 60 22.40 -19.73 -23.75
CA ASP A 60 22.88 -18.35 -23.94
C ASP A 60 22.12 -17.59 -25.01
N ASN A 61 21.79 -18.23 -26.14
CA ASN A 61 21.00 -17.58 -27.20
C ASN A 61 19.55 -17.39 -26.76
N LEU A 62 18.98 -18.37 -26.06
CA LEU A 62 17.66 -18.26 -25.46
C LEU A 62 17.58 -17.07 -24.50
N LEU A 63 18.58 -16.90 -23.64
CA LEU A 63 18.64 -15.80 -22.68
C LEU A 63 18.71 -14.43 -23.36
N LYS A 64 19.46 -14.28 -24.45
CA LYS A 64 19.52 -13.03 -25.23
C LYS A 64 18.13 -12.62 -25.72
N TYR A 65 17.37 -13.56 -26.28
CA TYR A 65 16.00 -13.30 -26.75
C TYR A 65 15.05 -12.99 -25.58
N LEU A 66 15.14 -13.72 -24.47
CA LEU A 66 14.35 -13.43 -23.27
C LEU A 66 14.62 -12.03 -22.72
N ASN A 67 15.89 -11.62 -22.66
CA ASN A 67 16.27 -10.31 -22.16
C ASN A 67 15.61 -9.20 -22.99
N VAL A 68 15.79 -9.24 -24.31
CA VAL A 68 15.26 -8.16 -25.17
C VAL A 68 13.72 -8.19 -25.23
N ALA A 69 13.11 -9.38 -25.29
CA ALA A 69 11.67 -9.50 -25.34
C ALA A 69 10.99 -8.92 -24.09
N LEU A 70 11.52 -9.22 -22.90
CA LEU A 70 10.98 -8.73 -21.62
C LEU A 70 11.31 -7.26 -21.35
N LEU A 71 12.42 -6.73 -21.86
CA LEU A 71 12.71 -5.29 -21.79
C LEU A 71 11.73 -4.47 -22.65
N ILE A 72 11.28 -5.02 -23.77
CA ILE A 72 10.30 -4.36 -24.66
C ILE A 72 8.86 -4.58 -24.15
N ASN A 73 8.49 -5.83 -23.86
CA ASN A 73 7.15 -6.21 -23.41
C ASN A 73 7.23 -7.25 -22.26
N PRO A 74 7.19 -6.81 -21.00
CA PRO A 74 7.28 -7.70 -19.86
C PRO A 74 5.97 -8.41 -19.51
N ASP A 75 4.84 -8.06 -20.11
CA ASP A 75 3.54 -8.62 -19.68
C ASP A 75 3.21 -9.96 -20.37
N VAL A 76 4.25 -10.67 -20.82
CA VAL A 76 4.16 -12.01 -21.41
C VAL A 76 4.56 -13.05 -20.36
N THR A 77 3.59 -13.58 -19.61
CA THR A 77 3.78 -14.58 -18.54
C THR A 77 4.62 -15.78 -18.97
N ALA A 78 4.44 -16.21 -20.22
CA ALA A 78 5.21 -17.29 -20.84
C ALA A 78 6.73 -17.08 -20.79
N PHE A 79 7.21 -15.85 -20.97
CA PHE A 79 8.64 -15.56 -20.95
C PHE A 79 9.22 -15.59 -19.53
N TRP A 80 8.47 -15.12 -18.54
CA TRP A 80 8.84 -15.27 -17.14
C TRP A 80 8.83 -16.73 -16.68
N HIS A 81 7.90 -17.56 -17.17
CA HIS A 81 7.93 -19.00 -16.93
C HIS A 81 9.23 -19.64 -17.42
N ILE A 82 9.69 -19.29 -18.62
CA ILE A 82 10.97 -19.81 -19.14
C ILE A 82 12.14 -19.34 -18.26
N ARG A 83 12.15 -18.07 -17.81
CA ARG A 83 13.18 -17.60 -16.86
C ARG A 83 13.14 -18.33 -15.52
N ARG A 84 11.95 -18.61 -14.96
CA ARG A 84 11.78 -19.42 -13.74
C ARG A 84 12.42 -20.80 -13.90
N GLN A 85 12.17 -21.47 -15.03
CA GLN A 85 12.79 -22.77 -15.33
C GLN A 85 14.32 -22.68 -15.44
N LEU A 86 14.86 -21.61 -16.02
CA LEU A 86 16.31 -21.42 -16.11
C LEU A 86 16.95 -21.16 -14.74
N VAL A 87 16.28 -20.41 -13.85
CA VAL A 87 16.73 -20.25 -12.45
C VAL A 87 16.70 -21.58 -11.71
N GLN A 88 15.61 -22.35 -11.80
CA GLN A 88 15.49 -23.66 -11.16
C GLN A 88 16.56 -24.67 -11.62
N LYS A 89 17.00 -24.57 -12.87
CA LYS A 89 18.10 -25.37 -13.44
C LYS A 89 19.48 -24.79 -13.16
N ASN A 90 19.61 -23.80 -12.26
CA ASN A 90 20.85 -23.10 -11.91
C ASN A 90 21.57 -22.46 -13.11
N ARG A 91 20.84 -22.12 -14.19
CA ARG A 91 21.39 -21.43 -15.37
C ARG A 91 21.38 -19.92 -15.22
N LEU A 92 20.52 -19.39 -14.34
CA LEU A 92 20.47 -17.97 -13.99
C LEU A 92 20.68 -17.80 -12.49
N LYS A 93 21.51 -16.81 -12.13
CA LYS A 93 21.80 -16.49 -10.73
C LYS A 93 20.77 -15.51 -10.17
N MET A 94 20.22 -15.81 -9.01
CA MET A 94 19.24 -15.01 -8.28
C MET A 94 19.55 -13.50 -8.28
N ASN A 95 20.76 -13.12 -7.84
CA ASN A 95 21.17 -11.71 -7.75
C ASN A 95 21.17 -10.99 -9.10
N ARG A 96 21.43 -11.69 -10.21
CA ARG A 96 21.35 -11.11 -11.56
C ARG A 96 19.89 -10.94 -12.01
N GLU A 97 19.01 -11.86 -11.61
CA GLU A 97 17.58 -11.81 -11.94
C GLU A 97 16.83 -10.72 -11.16
N LEU A 98 17.21 -10.48 -9.90
CA LEU A 98 16.74 -9.32 -9.15
C LEU A 98 17.16 -8.01 -9.84
N LYS A 99 18.39 -7.92 -10.33
CA LYS A 99 18.85 -6.75 -11.11
C LYS A 99 18.11 -6.60 -12.44
N PHE A 100 17.91 -7.71 -13.14
CA PHE A 100 17.18 -7.73 -14.41
C PHE A 100 15.72 -7.27 -14.23
N SER A 101 15.02 -7.77 -13.21
CA SER A 101 13.65 -7.32 -12.93
C SER A 101 13.57 -5.85 -12.49
N THR A 102 14.58 -5.33 -11.77
CA THR A 102 14.69 -3.88 -11.50
C THR A 102 14.84 -3.08 -12.80
N LEU A 103 15.65 -3.56 -13.75
CA LEU A 103 15.80 -2.93 -15.06
C LEU A 103 14.48 -2.93 -15.85
N VAL A 104 13.76 -4.05 -15.85
CA VAL A 104 12.42 -4.14 -16.47
C VAL A 104 11.45 -3.13 -15.83
N LEU A 105 11.39 -3.08 -14.50
CA LEU A 105 10.54 -2.14 -13.75
C LEU A 105 10.92 -0.67 -13.98
N SER A 106 12.19 -0.37 -14.27
CA SER A 106 12.62 0.98 -14.63
C SER A 106 11.91 1.49 -15.91
N LYS A 107 11.68 0.60 -16.88
CA LYS A 107 10.99 0.94 -18.13
C LYS A 107 9.47 0.76 -18.04
N LYS A 108 9.02 -0.29 -17.36
CA LYS A 108 7.62 -0.70 -17.25
C LYS A 108 7.24 -0.81 -15.77
N PRO A 109 7.04 0.34 -15.10
CA PRO A 109 6.83 0.38 -13.65
C PRO A 109 5.54 -0.32 -13.19
N LYS A 110 4.57 -0.51 -14.08
CA LYS A 110 3.29 -1.19 -13.82
C LYS A 110 3.31 -2.70 -14.14
N SER A 111 4.45 -3.31 -14.48
CA SER A 111 4.47 -4.73 -14.83
C SER A 111 4.25 -5.62 -13.61
N ASN A 112 3.05 -6.21 -13.51
CA ASN A 112 2.70 -7.16 -12.45
C ASN A 112 3.58 -8.42 -12.50
N GLU A 113 3.90 -8.90 -13.71
CA GLU A 113 4.74 -10.09 -13.91
C GLU A 113 6.16 -9.88 -13.36
N ALA A 114 6.72 -8.69 -13.51
CA ALA A 114 8.03 -8.37 -12.94
C ALA A 114 7.99 -8.42 -11.40
N PHE A 115 6.99 -7.81 -10.75
CA PHE A 115 6.81 -7.90 -9.30
C PHE A 115 6.53 -9.34 -8.82
N ALA A 116 5.73 -10.11 -9.56
CA ALA A 116 5.46 -11.51 -9.25
C ALA A 116 6.72 -12.37 -9.37
N TYR A 117 7.54 -12.14 -10.39
CA TYR A 117 8.83 -12.80 -10.53
C TYR A 117 9.77 -12.47 -9.39
N ARG A 118 9.84 -11.20 -8.94
CA ARG A 118 10.62 -10.80 -7.75
C ARG A 118 10.18 -11.54 -6.49
N ARG A 119 8.87 -11.59 -6.20
CA ARG A 119 8.35 -12.35 -5.04
C ARG A 119 8.73 -13.83 -5.11
N TRP A 120 8.64 -14.43 -6.29
CA TRP A 120 9.05 -15.82 -6.52
C TRP A 120 10.56 -16.02 -6.32
N LEU A 121 11.39 -15.07 -6.74
CA LEU A 121 12.83 -15.11 -6.47
C LEU A 121 13.12 -15.08 -4.97
N TYR A 122 12.43 -14.23 -4.22
CA TYR A 122 12.57 -14.13 -2.77
C TYR A 122 11.99 -15.33 -2.00
N SER A 123 11.07 -16.12 -2.56
CA SER A 123 10.56 -17.32 -1.88
C SER A 123 11.62 -18.42 -1.67
N PHE A 124 12.81 -18.27 -2.25
CA PHE A 124 13.96 -19.15 -2.01
C PHE A 124 14.96 -18.60 -0.98
N GLN A 125 14.68 -17.45 -0.37
CA GLN A 125 15.55 -16.80 0.62
C GLN A 125 14.82 -16.68 1.97
N SER A 126 15.58 -16.67 3.06
CA SER A 126 15.03 -16.29 4.37
C SER A 126 14.74 -14.79 4.40
N ALA A 127 13.75 -14.38 5.21
CA ALA A 127 13.38 -12.97 5.33
C ALA A 127 14.56 -12.09 5.78
N ASP A 128 15.45 -12.62 6.63
CA ASP A 128 16.62 -11.89 7.16
C ASP A 128 17.70 -11.64 6.09
N ALA A 129 17.70 -12.40 5.00
CA ALA A 129 18.66 -12.24 3.91
C ALA A 129 18.23 -11.20 2.87
N ILE A 130 16.99 -10.69 2.95
CA ILE A 130 16.39 -9.80 1.97
C ILE A 130 16.61 -8.35 2.41
N ASP A 131 17.14 -7.53 1.50
CA ASP A 131 17.19 -6.07 1.69
C ASP A 131 15.81 -5.46 1.41
N TRP A 132 14.95 -5.47 2.45
CA TRP A 132 13.60 -4.94 2.37
C TRP A 132 13.56 -3.42 2.11
N HIS A 133 14.56 -2.67 2.56
CA HIS A 133 14.68 -1.24 2.28
C HIS A 133 14.91 -0.99 0.79
N HIS A 134 15.71 -1.84 0.13
CA HIS A 134 15.89 -1.79 -1.31
C HIS A 134 14.57 -2.05 -2.06
N GLU A 135 13.76 -3.03 -1.63
CA GLU A 135 12.47 -3.32 -2.25
C GLU A 135 11.46 -2.17 -2.09
N ILE A 136 11.41 -1.54 -0.92
CA ILE A 136 10.62 -0.31 -0.72
C ILE A 136 11.08 0.77 -1.70
N GLY A 137 12.39 0.95 -1.86
CA GLY A 137 12.95 1.92 -2.82
C GLY A 137 12.56 1.63 -4.27
N ILE A 138 12.43 0.36 -4.67
CA ILE A 138 11.91 -0.02 -5.99
C ILE A 138 10.44 0.37 -6.12
N CYS A 139 9.61 0.05 -5.12
CA CYS A 139 8.18 0.39 -5.12
C CYS A 139 7.96 1.89 -5.25
N GLU A 140 8.71 2.68 -4.48
CA GLU A 140 8.64 4.14 -4.48
C GLU A 140 9.02 4.73 -5.85
N ARG A 141 10.12 4.28 -6.46
CA ARG A 141 10.50 4.69 -7.82
C ARG A 141 9.45 4.31 -8.87
N CYS A 142 8.81 3.14 -8.74
CA CYS A 142 7.76 2.70 -9.64
C CYS A 142 6.46 3.49 -9.47
N ALA A 143 6.13 3.92 -8.25
CA ALA A 143 4.99 4.79 -7.96
C ALA A 143 5.26 6.24 -8.42
N ASP A 144 6.48 6.76 -8.22
CA ASP A 144 6.90 8.08 -8.73
C ASP A 144 6.75 8.18 -10.26
N ARG A 145 7.13 7.13 -10.99
CA ARG A 145 7.09 7.10 -12.46
C ARG A 145 5.69 6.87 -13.03
N SER A 146 4.75 6.38 -12.24
CA SER A 146 3.41 6.08 -12.72
C SER A 146 2.38 6.29 -11.62
N SER A 147 1.54 7.31 -11.78
CA SER A 147 0.47 7.59 -10.83
C SER A 147 -0.45 6.38 -10.65
N SER A 148 -0.91 6.20 -9.41
CA SER A 148 -1.83 5.15 -9.00
C SER A 148 -1.34 3.77 -9.42
N ASN A 149 -0.05 3.49 -9.22
CA ASN A 149 0.55 2.20 -9.53
C ASN A 149 0.19 1.15 -8.49
N TYR A 150 -1.00 0.57 -8.63
CA TYR A 150 -1.52 -0.47 -7.75
C TYR A 150 -0.55 -1.65 -7.57
N HIS A 151 0.18 -2.05 -8.62
CA HIS A 151 1.12 -3.18 -8.54
C HIS A 151 2.32 -2.87 -7.63
N ALA A 152 2.86 -1.65 -7.68
CA ALA A 152 3.94 -1.22 -6.80
C ALA A 152 3.47 -1.17 -5.34
N TRP A 153 2.30 -0.58 -5.08
CA TRP A 153 1.74 -0.51 -3.72
C TRP A 153 1.34 -1.89 -3.17
N SER A 154 0.82 -2.78 -4.00
CA SER A 154 0.53 -4.18 -3.63
C SER A 154 1.82 -4.96 -3.31
N HIS A 155 2.89 -4.75 -4.08
CA HIS A 155 4.19 -5.31 -3.74
C HIS A 155 4.75 -4.73 -2.42
N ARG A 156 4.56 -3.44 -2.18
CA ARG A 156 4.94 -2.76 -0.93
C ARG A 156 4.20 -3.30 0.29
N GLN A 157 2.92 -3.68 0.15
CA GLN A 157 2.17 -4.39 1.19
C GLN A 157 2.78 -5.77 1.48
N TRP A 158 3.15 -6.51 0.43
CA TRP A 158 3.84 -7.80 0.61
C TRP A 158 5.18 -7.62 1.35
N VAL A 159 5.96 -6.57 1.04
CA VAL A 159 7.19 -6.25 1.79
C VAL A 159 6.88 -6.01 3.26
N LEU A 160 5.90 -5.16 3.58
CA LEU A 160 5.52 -4.86 4.97
C LEU A 160 5.08 -6.10 5.75
N GLN A 161 4.34 -7.02 5.11
CA GLN A 161 3.91 -8.27 5.72
C GLN A 161 5.07 -9.21 6.07
N ASN A 162 6.18 -9.15 5.32
CA ASN A 162 7.37 -9.97 5.56
C ASN A 162 8.41 -9.26 6.44
N ALA A 163 8.34 -7.93 6.56
CA ALA A 163 9.23 -7.12 7.38
C ALA A 163 8.47 -6.10 8.26
N PRO A 164 7.73 -6.55 9.29
CA PRO A 164 6.95 -5.66 10.16
C PRO A 164 7.80 -4.64 10.93
N ILE A 165 9.11 -4.90 11.07
CA ILE A 165 10.07 -3.94 11.66
C ILE A 165 10.10 -2.59 10.92
N LEU A 166 9.61 -2.54 9.68
CA LEU A 166 9.57 -1.35 8.84
C LEU A 166 8.34 -0.46 9.06
N ILE A 167 7.41 -0.81 9.96
CA ILE A 167 6.19 -0.03 10.19
C ILE A 167 6.52 1.45 10.46
N ARG A 168 7.47 1.76 11.35
CA ARG A 168 7.89 3.15 11.64
C ARG A 168 8.35 3.88 10.38
N ALA A 169 9.24 3.25 9.61
CA ALA A 169 9.79 3.83 8.39
C ALA A 169 8.69 4.04 7.33
N GLU A 170 7.78 3.08 7.18
CA GLU A 170 6.69 3.17 6.21
C GLU A 170 5.65 4.22 6.60
N ILE A 171 5.42 4.48 7.89
CA ILE A 171 4.57 5.59 8.35
C ILE A 171 5.17 6.90 7.84
N MET A 172 6.45 7.16 8.09
CA MET A 172 7.10 8.39 7.63
C MET A 172 7.16 8.51 6.10
N ARG A 173 7.49 7.40 5.40
CA ARG A 173 7.65 7.41 3.93
C ARG A 173 6.32 7.55 3.20
N SER A 174 5.27 6.87 3.65
CA SER A 174 3.93 6.96 3.03
C SER A 174 3.36 8.37 3.14
N GLU A 175 3.49 9.01 4.30
CA GLU A 175 3.06 10.40 4.50
C GLU A 175 3.85 11.36 3.60
N LYS A 176 5.19 11.25 3.57
CA LYS A 176 6.04 12.05 2.66
C LYS A 176 5.62 11.87 1.20
N PHE A 177 5.29 10.65 0.79
CA PHE A 177 4.81 10.37 -0.56
C PHE A 177 3.46 11.04 -0.83
N MET A 178 2.49 10.93 0.09
CA MET A 178 1.18 11.58 -0.02
C MET A 178 1.29 13.11 -0.12
N ARG A 179 2.22 13.73 0.61
CA ARG A 179 2.50 15.18 0.53
C ARG A 179 2.97 15.61 -0.86
N LYS A 180 3.75 14.75 -1.54
CA LYS A 180 4.25 15.00 -2.91
C LYS A 180 3.25 14.60 -4.00
N HIS A 181 2.43 13.56 -3.77
CA HIS A 181 1.53 12.96 -4.75
C HIS A 181 0.07 13.03 -4.31
N ILE A 182 -0.44 14.25 -4.18
CA ILE A 182 -1.76 14.59 -3.62
C ILE A 182 -2.98 13.97 -4.34
N SER A 183 -2.79 13.36 -5.50
CA SER A 183 -3.85 12.72 -6.30
C SER A 183 -3.59 11.22 -6.53
N ASP A 184 -2.62 10.62 -5.84
CA ASP A 184 -2.34 9.18 -5.92
C ASP A 184 -3.22 8.40 -4.94
N TYR A 185 -4.38 7.96 -5.40
CA TYR A 185 -5.33 7.15 -4.61
C TYR A 185 -4.71 5.86 -4.06
N SER A 186 -3.72 5.28 -4.75
CA SER A 186 -3.08 4.04 -4.28
C SER A 186 -2.21 4.29 -3.05
N SER A 187 -1.57 5.47 -2.94
CA SER A 187 -0.81 5.87 -1.76
C SER A 187 -1.71 6.09 -0.53
N TYR A 188 -2.84 6.79 -0.69
CA TYR A 188 -3.84 6.97 0.37
C TYR A 188 -4.43 5.64 0.84
N HIS A 189 -4.69 4.73 -0.09
CA HIS A 189 -5.18 3.39 0.26
C HIS A 189 -4.11 2.56 0.99
N TYR A 190 -2.86 2.61 0.53
CA TYR A 190 -1.75 1.96 1.24
C TYR A 190 -1.59 2.50 2.66
N ARG A 191 -1.72 3.81 2.86
CA ARG A 191 -1.66 4.45 4.18
C ARG A 191 -2.74 3.91 5.14
N GLN A 192 -3.97 3.75 4.67
CA GLN A 192 -5.07 3.16 5.46
C GLN A 192 -4.76 1.71 5.87
N LEU A 193 -4.22 0.92 4.95
CA LEU A 193 -3.84 -0.46 5.22
C LEU A 193 -2.65 -0.55 6.18
N LEU A 194 -1.68 0.36 6.08
CA LEU A 194 -0.54 0.46 6.98
C LEU A 194 -0.98 0.75 8.42
N ILE A 195 -1.87 1.73 8.63
CA ILE A 195 -2.40 2.04 9.97
C ILE A 195 -3.17 0.84 10.54
N SER A 196 -4.01 0.21 9.71
CA SER A 196 -4.76 -0.99 10.11
C SER A 196 -3.83 -2.16 10.46
N TYR A 197 -2.74 -2.32 9.71
CA TYR A 197 -1.74 -3.35 9.95
C TYR A 197 -0.92 -3.07 11.22
N ALA A 198 -0.49 -1.83 11.44
CA ALA A 198 0.17 -1.40 12.66
C ALA A 198 -0.71 -1.69 13.89
N TYR A 199 -2.00 -1.34 13.82
CA TYR A 199 -2.95 -1.64 14.88
C TYR A 199 -3.09 -3.15 15.15
N LYS A 200 -3.24 -3.95 14.09
CA LYS A 200 -3.32 -5.42 14.17
C LYS A 200 -2.08 -6.02 14.84
N MET A 201 -0.90 -5.48 14.55
CA MET A 201 0.37 -5.90 15.15
C MET A 201 0.58 -5.35 16.57
N SER A 202 -0.38 -4.60 17.11
CA SER A 202 -0.27 -3.89 18.38
C SER A 202 0.96 -2.96 18.43
N TYR A 203 1.33 -2.41 17.27
CA TYR A 203 2.45 -1.50 17.12
C TYR A 203 2.08 -0.11 17.67
N TYR A 204 3.03 0.49 18.39
CA TYR A 204 3.00 1.89 18.77
C TYR A 204 4.42 2.42 18.83
N ASP A 205 4.59 3.72 18.61
CA ASP A 205 5.87 4.38 18.84
C ASP A 205 5.93 4.93 20.26
N ALA A 206 6.83 4.39 21.08
CA ALA A 206 6.96 4.79 22.49
C ALA A 206 7.41 6.24 22.67
N GLU A 207 8.09 6.83 21.68
CA GLU A 207 8.56 8.21 21.73
C GLU A 207 7.45 9.21 21.40
N GLU A 208 6.50 8.82 20.53
CA GLU A 208 5.38 9.66 20.07
C GLU A 208 4.07 9.45 20.89
N LEU A 209 3.98 8.34 21.63
CA LEU A 209 2.81 8.00 22.43
C LEU A 209 2.50 8.98 23.58
N PRO A 210 3.46 9.67 24.22
CA PRO A 210 3.13 10.66 25.25
C PRO A 210 2.49 11.94 24.70
N GLN A 211 2.80 12.33 23.46
CA GLN A 211 2.37 13.62 22.91
C GLN A 211 0.93 13.56 22.41
N LEU A 212 0.60 12.60 21.54
CA LEU A 212 -0.73 12.40 20.92
C LEU A 212 -1.39 13.70 20.47
N PHE A 213 -0.61 14.61 19.88
CA PHE A 213 -1.04 15.97 19.56
C PHE A 213 -2.29 15.98 18.69
N ASP A 214 -2.29 15.16 17.64
CA ASP A 214 -3.36 15.15 16.64
C ASP A 214 -4.67 14.61 17.21
N LEU A 215 -4.57 13.60 18.08
CA LEU A 215 -5.73 13.03 18.75
C LEU A 215 -6.30 13.96 19.81
N LYS A 216 -5.45 14.70 20.54
CA LYS A 216 -5.89 15.73 21.48
C LYS A 216 -6.65 16.84 20.75
N GLU A 217 -6.07 17.39 19.68
CA GLU A 217 -6.72 18.42 18.86
C GLU A 217 -8.07 17.94 18.29
N LEU A 218 -8.14 16.69 17.82
CA LEU A 218 -9.39 16.11 17.32
C LEU A 218 -10.47 16.03 18.42
N ILE A 219 -10.09 15.61 19.63
CA ILE A 219 -11.02 15.54 20.76
C ILE A 219 -11.46 16.95 21.19
N SER A 220 -10.53 17.90 21.28
CA SER A 220 -10.85 19.30 21.60
C SER A 220 -11.77 19.92 20.54
N TYR A 221 -11.60 19.57 19.26
CA TYR A 221 -12.50 20.00 18.19
C TYR A 221 -13.94 19.51 18.39
N TYR A 222 -14.14 18.25 18.80
CA TYR A 222 -15.49 17.70 18.97
C TYR A 222 -16.13 18.02 20.33
N LEU A 223 -15.36 18.00 21.43
CA LEU A 223 -15.89 18.09 22.79
C LEU A 223 -15.58 19.40 23.52
N ILE A 224 -14.73 20.28 22.96
CA ILE A 224 -14.20 21.45 23.68
C ILE A 224 -13.62 21.01 25.04
N ALA A 225 -12.81 19.94 25.01
CA ALA A 225 -12.17 19.36 26.19
C ALA A 225 -10.68 19.72 26.24
N ASP A 226 -10.18 19.99 27.44
CA ASP A 226 -8.74 20.18 27.70
C ASP A 226 -8.09 18.82 28.04
N VAL A 227 -7.39 18.22 27.07
CA VAL A 227 -6.86 16.86 27.18
C VAL A 227 -5.33 16.87 27.28
N GLN A 228 -4.82 16.48 28.43
CA GLN A 228 -3.40 16.62 28.78
C GLN A 228 -2.64 15.29 28.71
N SER A 229 -3.30 14.15 28.95
CA SER A 229 -2.65 12.84 29.05
C SER A 229 -3.29 11.74 28.19
N PRO A 230 -2.52 10.70 27.80
CA PRO A 230 -3.07 9.51 27.14
C PRO A 230 -4.18 8.81 27.95
N ALA A 231 -4.10 8.84 29.29
CA ALA A 231 -5.12 8.25 30.16
C ALA A 231 -6.47 8.97 30.07
N GLN A 232 -6.45 10.31 29.98
CA GLN A 232 -7.66 11.10 29.77
C GLN A 232 -8.28 10.83 28.39
N ILE A 233 -7.46 10.73 27.34
CA ILE A 233 -7.93 10.34 26.00
C ILE A 233 -8.67 8.99 26.07
N LEU A 234 -8.06 8.01 26.74
CA LEU A 234 -8.65 6.69 26.88
C LEU A 234 -9.98 6.74 27.64
N GLN A 235 -10.07 7.50 28.72
CA GLN A 235 -11.30 7.68 29.50
C GLN A 235 -12.42 8.34 28.68
N ILE A 236 -12.07 9.32 27.84
CA ILE A 236 -13.03 10.03 26.98
C ILE A 236 -13.52 9.13 25.83
N MET A 237 -12.61 8.45 25.15
CA MET A 237 -12.95 7.66 23.96
C MET A 237 -13.52 6.28 24.30
N LEU A 238 -13.10 5.68 25.43
CA LEU A 238 -13.42 4.32 25.86
C LEU A 238 -13.79 4.29 27.36
N PRO A 239 -14.83 5.02 27.80
CA PRO A 239 -15.21 5.07 29.22
C PRO A 239 -15.58 3.67 29.73
N GLY A 240 -15.07 3.31 30.91
CA GLY A 240 -15.37 2.04 31.57
C GLY A 240 -14.69 0.81 30.93
N ILE A 241 -13.72 0.99 30.03
CA ILE A 241 -13.01 -0.12 29.39
C ILE A 241 -12.29 -1.00 30.41
N ASP A 242 -12.45 -2.33 30.27
CA ASP A 242 -11.68 -3.31 31.03
C ASP A 242 -10.25 -3.39 30.46
N GLN A 243 -9.35 -2.59 31.05
CA GLN A 243 -7.97 -2.50 30.59
C GLN A 243 -7.21 -3.82 30.74
N ALA A 244 -7.55 -4.63 31.75
CA ALA A 244 -6.91 -5.92 31.99
C ALA A 244 -7.30 -6.93 30.91
N ALA A 245 -8.58 -6.96 30.52
CA ALA A 245 -9.06 -7.83 29.46
C ALA A 245 -8.52 -7.44 28.07
N VAL A 246 -8.41 -6.14 27.77
CA VAL A 246 -7.90 -5.65 26.47
C VAL A 246 -6.39 -5.82 26.32
N GLY A 247 -5.65 -5.55 27.40
CA GLY A 247 -4.19 -5.58 27.42
C GLY A 247 -3.54 -4.25 27.03
N GLU A 248 -2.47 -3.90 27.76
CA GLU A 248 -1.79 -2.61 27.65
C GLU A 248 -1.27 -2.30 26.24
N ALA A 249 -0.61 -3.26 25.58
CA ALA A 249 -0.06 -3.06 24.24
C ALA A 249 -1.14 -2.71 23.20
N ARG A 250 -2.33 -3.29 23.33
CA ARG A 250 -3.46 -3.01 22.43
C ARG A 250 -4.02 -1.62 22.66
N LEU A 251 -4.14 -1.18 23.91
CA LEU A 251 -4.57 0.18 24.26
C LEU A 251 -3.58 1.24 23.79
N LYS A 252 -2.28 1.01 23.97
CA LYS A 252 -1.23 1.90 23.44
C LYS A 252 -1.27 2.00 21.92
N SER A 253 -1.42 0.86 21.25
CA SER A 253 -1.61 0.78 19.80
C SER A 253 -2.87 1.49 19.32
N PHE A 254 -3.99 1.37 20.06
CA PHE A 254 -5.23 2.09 19.78
C PHE A 254 -5.01 3.60 19.80
N LEU A 255 -4.42 4.13 20.87
CA LEU A 255 -4.12 5.56 21.01
C LEU A 255 -3.19 6.05 19.91
N TYR A 256 -2.11 5.32 19.64
CA TYR A 256 -1.14 5.66 18.60
C TYR A 256 -1.78 5.68 17.19
N CYS A 257 -2.52 4.62 16.83
CA CYS A 257 -3.13 4.53 15.50
C CYS A 257 -4.31 5.49 15.32
N CYS A 258 -5.05 5.83 16.38
CA CYS A 258 -6.03 6.90 16.35
C CYS A 258 -5.35 8.27 16.16
N ASN A 259 -4.20 8.50 16.78
CA ASN A 259 -3.41 9.71 16.53
C ASN A 259 -2.93 9.80 15.09
N LEU A 260 -2.40 8.72 14.50
CA LEU A 260 -2.04 8.70 13.08
C LEU A 260 -3.24 8.98 12.16
N SER A 261 -4.42 8.43 12.51
CA SER A 261 -5.65 8.69 11.74
C SER A 261 -6.10 10.15 11.87
N ALA A 262 -6.02 10.73 13.07
CA ALA A 262 -6.31 12.15 13.31
C ALA A 262 -5.31 13.07 12.58
N HIS A 263 -4.02 12.69 12.57
CA HIS A 263 -2.97 13.35 11.80
C HIS A 263 -3.33 13.38 10.31
N ASP A 264 -3.69 12.22 9.75
CA ASP A 264 -4.03 12.08 8.34
C ASP A 264 -5.32 12.86 7.99
N MET A 265 -6.28 13.00 8.92
CA MET A 265 -7.45 13.88 8.76
C MET A 265 -7.04 15.35 8.64
N ARG A 266 -6.21 15.85 9.58
CA ARG A 266 -5.71 17.23 9.50
C ARG A 266 -4.85 17.45 8.25
N LEU A 267 -4.01 16.48 7.88
CA LEU A 267 -3.22 16.55 6.65
C LEU A 267 -4.11 16.73 5.42
N CYS A 268 -5.24 16.01 5.34
CA CYS A 268 -6.21 16.20 4.26
C CYS A 268 -6.80 17.62 4.25
N ASP A 269 -7.09 18.19 5.41
CA ASP A 269 -7.59 19.57 5.53
C ASP A 269 -6.53 20.59 5.11
N ASP A 270 -5.27 20.42 5.55
CA ASP A 270 -4.13 21.24 5.14
C ASP A 270 -3.91 21.17 3.60
N GLN A 271 -3.96 19.97 3.04
CA GLN A 271 -3.84 19.75 1.60
C GLN A 271 -5.02 20.35 0.83
N LYS A 272 -6.25 20.26 1.35
CA LYS A 272 -7.44 20.90 0.78
C LYS A 272 -7.29 22.42 0.77
N ASN A 273 -6.81 23.01 1.87
CA ASN A 273 -6.60 24.45 1.98
C ASN A 273 -5.51 24.94 1.00
N MET A 274 -4.45 24.14 0.80
CA MET A 274 -3.33 24.51 -0.07
C MET A 274 -3.61 24.27 -1.57
N TYR A 275 -4.30 23.18 -1.92
CA TYR A 275 -4.42 22.69 -3.30
C TYR A 275 -5.85 22.62 -3.83
N GLY A 276 -6.83 23.09 -3.06
CA GLY A 276 -8.25 23.04 -3.38
C GLY A 276 -8.91 21.69 -3.09
N GLU A 277 -10.22 21.63 -3.31
CA GLU A 277 -11.00 20.41 -3.06
C GLU A 277 -10.59 19.28 -4.01
N ARG A 278 -10.40 18.08 -3.43
CA ARG A 278 -10.16 16.85 -4.18
C ARG A 278 -10.86 15.69 -3.51
N GLU A 279 -11.33 14.76 -4.33
CA GLU A 279 -11.97 13.54 -3.85
C GLU A 279 -11.01 12.66 -3.05
N SER A 280 -9.72 12.62 -3.40
CA SER A 280 -8.70 11.87 -2.67
C SER A 280 -8.60 12.27 -1.19
N PHE A 281 -8.64 13.57 -0.89
CA PHE A 281 -8.59 14.10 0.47
C PHE A 281 -9.83 13.70 1.27
N GLU A 282 -11.02 13.90 0.69
CA GLU A 282 -12.29 13.57 1.35
C GLU A 282 -12.42 12.06 1.61
N LEU A 283 -12.06 11.21 0.64
CA LEU A 283 -12.08 9.76 0.81
C LEU A 283 -11.10 9.30 1.88
N HIS A 284 -9.91 9.89 1.94
CA HIS A 284 -8.92 9.51 2.95
C HIS A 284 -9.32 10.00 4.35
N ARG A 285 -9.78 11.25 4.50
CA ARG A 285 -10.32 11.77 5.76
C ARG A 285 -11.43 10.87 6.31
N ARG A 286 -12.38 10.48 5.46
CA ARG A 286 -13.46 9.54 5.79
C ARG A 286 -12.96 8.18 6.25
N ALA A 287 -11.96 7.63 5.57
CA ALA A 287 -11.39 6.34 5.96
C ALA A 287 -10.68 6.40 7.31
N SER A 288 -9.95 7.48 7.60
CA SER A 288 -9.30 7.72 8.89
C SER A 288 -10.32 7.90 10.02
N LEU A 289 -11.39 8.66 9.77
CA LEU A 289 -12.51 8.78 10.70
C LEU A 289 -13.18 7.42 10.98
N LYS A 290 -13.42 6.64 9.91
CA LYS A 290 -13.99 5.29 10.03
C LYS A 290 -13.10 4.37 10.87
N PHE A 291 -11.79 4.44 10.71
CA PHE A 291 -10.86 3.67 11.54
C PHE A 291 -11.07 3.98 13.03
N ILE A 292 -11.09 5.27 13.41
CA ILE A 292 -11.28 5.71 14.80
C ILE A 292 -12.61 5.19 15.35
N VAL A 293 -13.73 5.44 14.66
CA VAL A 293 -15.07 5.04 15.10
C VAL A 293 -15.18 3.52 15.25
N GLU A 294 -14.70 2.76 14.26
CA GLU A 294 -14.75 1.30 14.34
C GLU A 294 -13.94 0.76 15.51
N GLN A 295 -12.75 1.30 15.78
CA GLN A 295 -11.95 0.82 16.91
C GLN A 295 -12.59 1.18 18.25
N CYS A 296 -13.19 2.37 18.37
CA CYS A 296 -13.99 2.72 19.55
C CYS A 296 -15.12 1.71 19.79
N VAL A 297 -15.94 1.45 18.77
CA VAL A 297 -17.07 0.53 18.87
C VAL A 297 -16.61 -0.88 19.20
N ARG A 298 -15.53 -1.39 18.58
CA ARG A 298 -14.99 -2.73 18.89
C ARG A 298 -14.61 -2.86 20.36
N LEU A 299 -13.83 -1.91 20.88
CA LEU A 299 -13.32 -1.98 22.25
C LEU A 299 -14.44 -1.80 23.27
N LEU A 300 -15.38 -0.88 23.03
CA LEU A 300 -16.55 -0.66 23.89
C LEU A 300 -17.55 -1.84 23.89
N SER A 301 -17.55 -2.65 22.83
CA SER A 301 -18.47 -3.80 22.71
C SER A 301 -17.90 -5.11 23.23
N GLY A 302 -16.66 -5.10 23.75
CA GLY A 302 -15.87 -6.31 24.03
C GLY A 302 -16.48 -7.36 24.96
N GLY A 303 -17.58 -7.05 25.66
CA GLY A 303 -18.34 -8.00 26.49
C GLY A 303 -19.44 -8.79 25.77
N ASP A 304 -20.03 -8.24 24.70
CA ASP A 304 -21.26 -8.80 24.08
C ASP A 304 -21.00 -9.68 22.85
N MET A 305 -19.79 -9.65 22.29
CA MET A 305 -19.40 -10.47 21.15
C MET A 305 -18.10 -11.21 21.45
N MET A 306 -18.18 -12.54 21.59
CA MET A 306 -17.04 -13.40 21.95
C MET A 306 -15.81 -13.12 21.06
N GLY A 307 -14.69 -12.70 21.69
CA GLY A 307 -13.34 -12.80 21.12
C GLY A 307 -12.80 -11.61 20.29
N MET A 308 -13.36 -10.40 20.33
CA MET A 308 -13.07 -9.35 19.32
C MET A 308 -12.49 -8.00 19.79
N TYR A 309 -11.45 -7.97 20.63
CA TYR A 309 -10.56 -6.78 20.69
C TYR A 309 -9.70 -6.62 19.42
N SER A 310 -9.78 -7.57 18.48
CA SER A 310 -9.02 -7.60 17.22
C SER A 310 -9.90 -7.38 15.98
N PRO A 311 -9.33 -6.86 14.88
CA PRO A 311 -10.06 -6.70 13.62
C PRO A 311 -10.65 -8.03 13.08
N PRO A 312 -11.73 -7.99 12.29
CA PRO A 312 -12.36 -9.19 11.74
C PRO A 312 -11.37 -9.93 10.83
N ALA A 313 -11.17 -11.22 11.09
CA ALA A 313 -10.29 -12.06 10.30
C ALA A 313 -11.00 -12.68 9.08
N THR A 314 -12.34 -12.72 9.10
CA THR A 314 -13.16 -13.31 8.03
C THR A 314 -14.22 -12.35 7.51
N PRO A 315 -14.69 -12.53 6.26
CA PRO A 315 -15.81 -11.77 5.72
C PRO A 315 -17.09 -11.87 6.57
N VAL A 316 -17.33 -13.02 7.19
CA VAL A 316 -18.48 -13.25 8.08
C VAL A 316 -18.38 -12.38 9.32
N GLN A 317 -17.23 -12.38 10.00
CA GLN A 317 -16.99 -11.52 11.16
C GLN A 317 -17.09 -10.03 10.80
N GLN A 318 -16.66 -9.65 9.59
CA GLN A 318 -16.81 -8.27 9.11
C GLN A 318 -18.29 -7.91 8.92
N GLN A 319 -19.09 -8.84 8.39
CA GLN A 319 -20.53 -8.62 8.19
C GLN A 319 -21.28 -8.53 9.52
N GLU A 320 -20.96 -9.40 10.48
CA GLU A 320 -21.48 -9.35 11.85
C GLU A 320 -21.12 -8.01 12.52
N PHE A 321 -19.86 -7.59 12.42
CA PHE A 321 -19.43 -6.30 12.96
C PHE A 321 -20.16 -5.12 12.30
N ASN A 322 -20.38 -5.16 10.98
CA ASN A 322 -21.12 -4.10 10.28
C ASN A 322 -22.59 -4.03 10.75
N LEU A 323 -23.21 -5.16 11.08
CA LEU A 323 -24.56 -5.19 11.66
C LEU A 323 -24.57 -4.60 13.07
N HIS A 324 -23.56 -4.93 13.87
CA HIS A 324 -23.39 -4.37 15.21
C HIS A 324 -23.16 -2.86 15.19
N LEU A 325 -22.32 -2.38 14.28
CA LEU A 325 -22.04 -0.95 14.09
C LEU A 325 -23.33 -0.14 13.86
N ARG A 326 -24.32 -0.71 13.17
CA ARG A 326 -25.63 -0.06 12.93
C ARG A 326 -26.56 -0.06 14.14
N LYS A 327 -26.36 -0.98 15.08
CA LYS A 327 -27.18 -1.13 16.30
C LYS A 327 -26.53 -0.52 17.54
N PHE A 328 -25.27 -0.10 17.43
CA PHE A 328 -24.50 0.44 18.54
C PHE A 328 -25.13 1.73 19.07
N ASN A 329 -25.27 1.85 20.39
CA ASN A 329 -25.84 3.03 21.03
C ASN A 329 -24.78 4.13 21.17
N TYR A 330 -24.52 4.86 20.08
CA TYR A 330 -23.55 5.96 20.04
C TYR A 330 -23.83 7.05 21.09
N ASN A 331 -25.12 7.28 21.40
CA ASN A 331 -25.55 8.33 22.33
C ASN A 331 -25.16 8.05 23.79
N SER A 332 -24.75 6.83 24.11
CA SER A 332 -24.23 6.47 25.44
C SER A 332 -22.79 6.95 25.69
N TYR A 333 -22.09 7.40 24.64
CA TYR A 333 -20.68 7.75 24.72
C TYR A 333 -20.50 9.19 24.24
N GLU A 334 -20.03 10.06 25.14
CA GLU A 334 -19.94 11.51 24.93
C GLU A 334 -19.12 11.85 23.66
N PHE A 335 -17.93 11.25 23.52
CA PHE A 335 -17.07 11.43 22.36
C PHE A 335 -17.76 11.05 21.05
N LEU A 336 -18.36 9.86 20.98
CA LEU A 336 -19.02 9.38 19.76
C LEU A 336 -20.28 10.19 19.43
N THR A 337 -20.98 10.68 20.45
CA THR A 337 -22.15 11.56 20.30
C THR A 337 -21.75 12.89 19.68
N ALA A 338 -20.71 13.53 20.22
CA ALA A 338 -20.20 14.81 19.72
C ALA A 338 -19.64 14.69 18.30
N LEU A 339 -18.87 13.62 18.04
CA LEU A 339 -18.35 13.30 16.72
C LEU A 339 -19.50 13.11 15.72
N LYS A 340 -20.51 12.28 16.06
CA LYS A 340 -21.69 12.05 15.21
C LYS A 340 -22.40 13.36 14.88
N LYS A 341 -22.60 14.23 15.88
CA LYS A 341 -23.22 15.55 15.73
C LYS A 341 -22.41 16.44 14.78
N SER A 342 -21.10 16.56 14.99
CA SER A 342 -20.24 17.41 14.14
C SER A 342 -20.20 16.94 12.69
N GLU A 343 -20.01 15.64 12.45
CA GLU A 343 -19.99 15.10 11.08
C GLU A 343 -21.33 15.25 10.36
N SER A 344 -22.45 15.35 11.10
CA SER A 344 -23.77 15.58 10.51
C SER A 344 -23.91 16.94 9.80
N LEU A 345 -23.08 17.91 10.19
CA LEU A 345 -23.07 19.28 9.67
C LEU A 345 -22.39 19.39 8.30
N LEU A 346 -21.65 18.36 7.86
CA LEU A 346 -20.90 18.34 6.59
C LEU A 346 -21.77 18.06 5.35
N GLY A 347 -23.09 18.22 5.48
CA GLY A 347 -24.05 18.12 4.38
C GLY A 347 -24.62 16.72 4.13
N SER A 348 -25.65 16.66 3.27
CA SER A 348 -26.47 15.46 3.07
C SER A 348 -25.72 14.26 2.49
N LYS A 349 -24.80 14.49 1.55
CA LYS A 349 -23.96 13.43 0.96
C LYS A 349 -23.05 12.80 2.02
N HIS A 350 -22.46 13.60 2.90
CA HIS A 350 -21.61 13.11 3.98
C HIS A 350 -22.45 12.37 5.03
N ARG A 351 -23.62 12.88 5.42
CA ARG A 351 -24.56 12.17 6.30
C ARG A 351 -24.92 10.77 5.78
N LYS A 352 -25.24 10.65 4.50
CA LYS A 352 -25.53 9.34 3.87
C LYS A 352 -24.32 8.41 3.96
N TRP A 353 -23.10 8.91 3.78
CA TRP A 353 -21.88 8.13 3.93
C TRP A 353 -21.71 7.65 5.38
N CYS A 354 -21.86 8.54 6.37
CA CYS A 354 -21.81 8.20 7.79
C CYS A 354 -22.85 7.14 8.18
N SER A 355 -24.10 7.24 7.71
CA SER A 355 -25.11 6.22 7.98
C SER A 355 -24.75 4.86 7.37
N LEU A 356 -24.19 4.84 6.15
CA LEU A 356 -23.80 3.59 5.48
C LEU A 356 -22.58 2.92 6.10
N PHE A 357 -21.57 3.71 6.48
CA PHE A 357 -20.24 3.20 6.82
C PHE A 357 -19.85 3.33 8.30
N LEU A 358 -20.51 4.22 9.05
CA LEU A 358 -20.31 4.40 10.49
C LEU A 358 -21.53 3.97 11.32
N GLY A 359 -22.65 3.61 10.70
CA GLY A 359 -23.87 3.24 11.43
C GLY A 359 -24.55 4.42 12.15
N PHE A 360 -24.20 5.65 11.79
CA PHE A 360 -24.82 6.84 12.39
C PHE A 360 -26.24 7.03 11.87
N ASP A 361 -27.20 6.84 12.77
CA ASP A 361 -28.60 7.16 12.48
C ASP A 361 -28.84 8.67 12.65
N TYR A 362 -29.10 9.36 11.55
CA TYR A 362 -29.52 10.75 11.56
C TYR A 362 -31.02 10.73 11.29
N GLU A 363 -31.82 10.96 12.33
CA GLU A 363 -33.25 11.13 12.16
C GLU A 363 -33.51 12.16 11.04
N THR A 364 -34.47 11.85 10.17
CA THR A 364 -34.94 12.75 9.10
C THR A 364 -35.63 13.96 9.73
N GLY A 365 -34.87 14.93 10.24
CA GLY A 365 -35.46 16.03 11.02
C GLY A 365 -34.55 17.17 11.46
N ALA A 366 -33.34 17.32 10.93
CA ALA A 366 -32.53 18.52 11.14
C ALA A 366 -31.96 19.00 9.79
N ALA A 367 -32.79 19.76 9.08
CA ALA A 367 -32.41 20.60 7.95
C ALA A 367 -32.59 22.06 8.38
#